data_AF-A0A509L5T1-F1
#
_entry.id   AF-A0A509L5T1-F1
#
_cell.length_a   1.000
_cell.length_b   1.000
_cell.length_c   1.000
_cell.angle_alpha   90.00
_cell.angle_beta   90.00
_cell.angle_gamma   90.00
#
_symmetry.space_group_name_H-M   'P 1'
#
loop_
_entity.id
_entity.type
_entity.pdbx_description
1 polymer ?
#
loop_
_entity_poly.entity_id
_entity_poly.type
_entity_poly.pdbx_seq_one_letter_code
_entity_poly.pdbx_strand_id
1 'polypeptide(L)'
;MFEYFSGLHPVYQALIATLFTWFMTALGAALVFFFKTIKRNVLDAMLGFAAGVMIAASYWSLLAPAIEMAEGSNLPAWVPATSGFLAGGAFLWI
;
A
#
# COMPACT_ATOMS: atom_id res chain seq x y z
N MET A 1 18.77 -7.23 13.83
CA MET A 1 17.31 -7.36 13.63
C MET A 1 16.96 -7.39 12.14
N PHE A 2 17.34 -6.38 11.37
CA PHE A 2 17.09 -6.33 9.91
C PHE A 2 17.78 -7.48 9.14
N GLU A 3 19.05 -7.80 9.43
CA GLU A 3 19.76 -8.91 8.75
C GLU A 3 19.13 -10.29 9.00
N TYR A 4 18.59 -10.52 10.20
CA TYR A 4 17.88 -11.75 10.52
C TYR A 4 16.59 -11.88 9.69
N PHE A 5 15.88 -10.77 9.49
CA PHE A 5 14.65 -10.74 8.69
C PHE A 5 14.94 -10.90 7.19
N SER A 6 16.00 -10.25 6.70
CA SER A 6 16.45 -10.35 5.30
C SER A 6 16.97 -11.74 4.92
N GLY A 7 17.42 -12.54 5.90
CA GLY A 7 17.85 -13.93 5.68
C GLY A 7 16.71 -14.95 5.60
N LEU A 8 15.47 -14.56 5.92
CA LEU A 8 14.31 -15.45 5.84
C LEU A 8 13.83 -15.62 4.39
N HIS A 9 13.21 -16.77 4.09
CA HIS A 9 12.58 -16.99 2.79
C HIS A 9 11.49 -15.92 2.52
N PRO A 10 11.36 -15.39 1.29
CA PRO A 10 10.41 -14.32 0.97
C PRO A 10 8.95 -14.60 1.39
N VAL A 11 8.55 -15.87 1.37
CA VAL A 11 7.21 -16.30 1.85
C VAL A 11 7.02 -16.00 3.34
N TYR A 12 8.02 -16.27 4.19
CA TYR A 12 7.93 -15.97 5.62
C TYR A 12 7.99 -14.45 5.88
N GLN A 13 8.79 -13.72 5.10
CA GLN A 13 8.82 -12.26 5.18
C GLN A 13 7.43 -11.66 4.86
N ALA A 14 6.83 -12.09 3.76
CA ALA A 14 5.49 -11.66 3.36
C ALA A 14 4.43 -12.05 4.39
N LEU A 15 4.50 -13.26 4.97
CA LEU A 15 3.58 -13.72 6.00
C LEU A 15 3.66 -12.85 7.27
N ILE A 16 4.88 -12.57 7.76
CA ILE A 16 5.05 -11.74 8.96
C ILE A 16 4.62 -10.30 8.68
N ALA A 17 4.99 -9.74 7.52
CA ALA A 17 4.60 -8.39 7.13
C ALA A 17 3.07 -8.25 7.02
N THR A 18 2.40 -9.22 6.40
CA THR A 18 0.93 -9.20 6.25
C THR A 18 0.22 -9.38 7.59
N LEU A 19 0.67 -10.30 8.45
CA LEU A 19 0.15 -10.44 9.81
C LEU A 19 0.29 -9.16 10.62
N PHE A 20 1.40 -8.44 10.47
CA PHE A 20 1.59 -7.14 11.10
C PHE A 20 0.56 -6.10 10.60
N THR A 21 0.32 -6.01 9.29
CA THR A 21 -0.69 -5.07 8.75
C THR A 21 -2.11 -5.40 9.22
N TRP A 22 -2.45 -6.69 9.33
CA TRP A 22 -3.72 -7.13 9.91
C TRP A 22 -3.84 -6.78 11.38
N PHE A 23 -2.76 -6.98 12.15
CA PHE A 23 -2.72 -6.61 13.55
C PHE A 23 -2.92 -5.10 13.76
N MET A 24 -2.29 -4.25 12.94
CA MET A 24 -2.55 -2.80 12.98
C MET A 24 -4.00 -2.44 12.68
N THR A 25 -4.63 -3.14 11.73
CA THR A 25 -6.06 -2.97 11.43
C THR A 25 -6.94 -3.38 12.63
N ALA A 26 -6.62 -4.51 13.26
CA ALA A 26 -7.33 -4.98 14.46
C ALA A 26 -7.17 -4.01 15.64
N LEU A 27 -5.97 -3.44 15.85
CA LEU A 27 -5.73 -2.42 16.87
C LEU A 27 -6.53 -1.14 16.60
N GLY A 28 -6.57 -0.67 15.36
CA GLY A 28 -7.40 0.47 14.97
C GLY A 28 -8.89 0.23 15.22
N ALA A 29 -9.38 -0.97 14.87
CA ALA A 29 -10.77 -1.37 15.09
C ALA A 29 -11.11 -1.53 16.59
N ALA A 30 -10.15 -1.95 17.42
CA ALA A 30 -10.35 -2.11 18.87
C ALA A 30 -10.72 -0.79 19.58
N LEU A 31 -10.44 0.37 18.99
CA LEU A 31 -10.87 1.67 19.51
C LEU A 31 -12.39 1.79 19.65
N VAL A 32 -13.17 1.00 18.91
CA VAL A 32 -14.64 0.93 19.01
C VAL A 32 -15.11 0.54 20.43
N PHE A 33 -14.31 -0.21 21.19
CA PHE A 33 -14.65 -0.55 22.58
C PHE A 33 -14.61 0.66 23.52
N PHE A 34 -13.90 1.73 23.18
CA PHE A 34 -13.81 2.97 23.96
C PHE A 34 -14.72 4.07 23.40
N PHE A 35 -14.81 4.19 22.08
CA PHE A 35 -15.56 5.25 21.41
C PHE A 35 -16.53 4.64 20.39
N LYS A 36 -17.82 4.65 20.73
CA LYS A 36 -18.89 4.10 19.87
C LYS A 36 -19.39 5.08 18.81
N THR A 37 -19.17 6.38 19.02
CA THR A 37 -19.54 7.45 18.09
C THR A 37 -18.36 8.38 17.88
N ILE A 38 -18.02 8.63 16.61
CA ILE A 38 -16.93 9.52 16.20
C ILE A 38 -17.55 10.74 15.54
N LYS A 39 -17.03 11.94 15.87
CA LYS A 39 -17.48 13.16 15.21
C LYS A 39 -17.12 13.10 13.72
N ARG A 40 -18.05 13.50 12.85
CA ARG A 40 -17.89 13.41 11.40
C ARG A 40 -16.63 14.11 10.88
N ASN A 41 -16.28 15.27 11.41
CA ASN A 41 -15.05 15.98 11.06
C ASN A 41 -13.76 15.18 11.37
N VAL A 42 -13.74 14.42 12.47
CA VAL A 42 -12.61 13.56 12.82
C VAL A 42 -12.55 12.35 11.89
N LEU A 43 -13.71 11.75 11.58
CA LEU A 43 -13.79 10.64 10.63
C LEU A 43 -13.32 11.08 9.23
N ASP A 44 -13.76 12.23 8.75
CA ASP A 44 -13.36 12.78 7.46
C ASP A 44 -11.85 13.05 7.42
N ALA A 45 -11.26 13.55 8.53
CA ALA A 45 -9.82 13.72 8.64
C ALA A 45 -9.05 12.37 8.61
N MET A 46 -9.57 11.33 9.27
CA MET A 46 -8.98 9.99 9.25
C MET A 46 -9.03 9.36 7.85
N LEU A 47 -10.18 9.47 7.16
CA LEU A 47 -10.34 8.99 5.79
C LEU A 47 -9.44 9.75 4.82
N GLY A 48 -9.36 11.08 4.95
CA GLY A 48 -8.46 11.92 4.15
C GLY A 48 -6.99 11.57 4.36
N PHE A 49 -6.58 11.31 5.61
CA PHE A 49 -5.22 10.87 5.92
C PHE A 49 -4.91 9.51 5.27
N ALA A 50 -5.81 8.53 5.42
CA ALA A 50 -5.64 7.21 4.80
C ALA A 50 -5.55 7.31 3.27
N ALA A 51 -6.43 8.08 2.63
CA ALA A 51 -6.39 8.32 1.20
C ALA A 51 -5.07 8.98 0.76
N GLY A 52 -4.60 9.99 1.51
CA GLY A 52 -3.33 10.66 1.23
C GLY A 52 -2.13 9.72 1.28
N VAL A 53 -2.03 8.90 2.32
CA VAL A 53 -0.95 7.89 2.46
C VAL A 53 -0.98 6.89 1.31
N MET A 54 -2.16 6.43 0.90
CA MET A 54 -2.28 5.46 -0.20
C MET A 54 -1.92 6.07 -1.56
N ILE A 55 -2.28 7.33 -1.82
CA ILE A 55 -1.88 8.04 -3.05
C ILE A 55 -0.35 8.22 -3.08
N ALA A 56 0.23 8.61 -1.95
CA ALA A 56 1.68 8.78 -1.82
C ALA A 56 2.43 7.46 -2.10
N ALA A 57 2.05 6.38 -1.42
CA ALA A 57 2.65 5.07 -1.63
C ALA A 57 2.51 4.60 -3.09
N SER A 58 1.38 4.88 -3.73
CA SER A 58 1.16 4.51 -5.13
C SER A 58 2.18 5.13 -6.08
N TYR A 59 2.59 6.39 -5.85
CA TYR A 59 3.61 7.02 -6.68
C TYR A 59 5.03 6.65 -6.26
N TRP A 60 5.42 6.93 -5.02
CA TRP A 60 6.82 6.82 -4.58
C TRP A 60 7.27 5.38 -4.33
N SER A 61 6.37 4.50 -3.90
CA SER A 61 6.72 3.11 -3.56
C SER A 61 6.42 2.12 -4.68
N LEU A 62 5.56 2.47 -5.64
CA LEU A 62 5.16 1.57 -6.74
C LEU A 62 5.53 2.13 -8.12
N LEU A 63 4.94 3.26 -8.54
CA LEU A 63 5.12 3.77 -9.92
C LEU A 63 6.54 4.23 -10.22
N ALA A 64 7.17 5.03 -9.36
CA ALA A 64 8.53 5.50 -9.59
C ALA A 64 9.54 4.34 -9.68
N PRO A 65 9.58 3.38 -8.72
CA PRO A 65 10.42 2.18 -8.86
C PRO A 65 10.08 1.35 -10.09
N ALA A 66 8.80 1.24 -10.48
CA ALA A 66 8.41 0.49 -11.68
C ALA A 66 8.93 1.14 -12.97
N ILE A 67 8.98 2.48 -13.04
CA ILE A 67 9.55 3.21 -14.17
C ILE A 67 11.06 2.97 -14.21
N GLU A 68 11.76 3.10 -13.08
CA GLU A 68 13.21 2.82 -12.98
C GLU A 68 13.54 1.38 -13.41
N MET A 69 12.74 0.41 -12.98
CA MET A 69 12.91 -1.00 -13.39
C MET A 69 12.64 -1.25 -14.89
N ALA A 70 11.92 -0.34 -15.55
CA ALA A 70 11.64 -0.42 -16.99
C ALA A 70 12.68 0.33 -17.84
N GLU A 71 13.58 1.09 -17.23
CA GLU A 71 14.71 1.73 -17.93
C GLU A 71 15.66 0.67 -18.50
N GLY A 72 15.98 0.77 -19.79
CA GLY A 72 16.78 -0.22 -20.51
C GLY A 72 15.97 -1.30 -21.25
N SER A 73 14.64 -1.26 -21.17
CA SER A 73 13.77 -2.05 -22.05
C SER A 73 13.64 -1.44 -23.45
N ASN A 74 13.15 -2.23 -24.41
CA ASN A 74 12.98 -1.79 -25.81
C ASN A 74 11.84 -0.75 -26.00
N LEU A 75 11.08 -0.50 -24.93
CA LEU A 75 9.95 0.43 -24.88
C LEU A 75 10.30 1.61 -23.96
N PRO A 76 9.68 2.78 -24.14
CA PRO A 76 9.81 3.87 -23.18
C PRO A 76 9.39 3.42 -21.77
N ALA A 77 10.19 3.74 -20.75
CA ALA A 77 10.02 3.24 -19.38
C ALA A 77 8.66 3.56 -18.73
N TRP A 78 7.97 4.61 -19.19
CA TRP A 78 6.63 4.98 -18.71
C TRP A 78 5.51 4.06 -19.25
N VAL A 79 5.73 3.37 -20.37
CA VAL A 79 4.70 2.57 -21.06
C VAL A 79 4.29 1.34 -20.23
N PRO A 80 5.23 0.50 -19.71
CA PRO A 80 4.87 -0.62 -18.84
C PRO A 80 4.18 -0.17 -17.54
N ALA A 81 4.69 0.89 -16.90
CA ALA A 81 4.13 1.40 -15.65
C ALA A 81 2.70 1.93 -15.84
N THR A 82 2.46 2.70 -16.91
CA THR A 82 1.14 3.29 -17.20
C THR A 82 0.14 2.24 -17.64
N SER A 83 0.54 1.29 -18.48
CA SER A 83 -0.35 0.19 -18.91
C SER A 83 -0.75 -0.71 -17.74
N GLY A 84 0.19 -1.05 -16.85
CA GLY A 84 -0.11 -1.80 -15.62
C GLY A 84 -1.05 -1.04 -14.68
N PHE A 85 -0.82 0.26 -14.48
CA PHE A 85 -1.68 1.10 -13.65
C PHE A 85 -3.12 1.21 -14.21
N LEU A 86 -3.26 1.47 -15.52
CA LEU A 86 -4.57 1.55 -16.17
C LEU A 86 -5.29 0.21 -16.22
N ALA A 87 -4.57 -0.90 -16.44
CA ALA A 87 -5.14 -2.24 -16.40
C ALA A 87 -5.64 -2.60 -14.99
N GLY A 88 -4.89 -2.25 -13.95
CA GLY A 88 -5.33 -2.40 -12.56
C GLY A 88 -6.57 -1.54 -12.24
N GLY A 89 -6.60 -0.30 -12.74
CA GLY A 89 -7.78 0.57 -12.63
C GLY A 89 -9.00 0.00 -13.35
N ALA A 90 -8.83 -0.53 -14.56
CA ALA A 90 -9.90 -1.20 -15.30
C ALA A 90 -10.38 -2.47 -14.60
N PHE A 91 -9.47 -3.24 -14.02
CA PHE A 91 -9.82 -4.43 -13.23
C PHE A 91 -10.66 -4.11 -12.00
N LEU A 92 -10.37 -2.99 -11.30
CA LEU A 92 -11.18 -2.54 -10.17
C LEU A 92 -12.52 -1.92 -10.58
N TRP A 93 -12.64 -1.48 -11.83
CA TRP A 93 -13.86 -0.87 -12.36
C TRP A 93 -14.90 -1.91 -12.80
N ILE A 94 -14.46 -3.05 -13.32
CA ILE A 94 -15.30 -4.20 -13.71
C ILE A 94 -15.80 -4.93 -12.46
#